data_AF-A0A7K0SM75-F1
#
_entry.id   AF-A0A7K0SM75-F1
#
_cell.length_a   1.000
_cell.length_b   1.000
_cell.length_c   1.000
_cell.angle_alpha   90.00
_cell.angle_beta   90.00
_cell.angle_gamma   90.00
#
_symmetry.space_group_name_H-M   'P 1'
#
loop_
_entity.id
_entity.type
_entity.pdbx_description
1 polymer ?
#
loop_
_entity_poly.entity_id
_entity_poly.type
_entity_poly.pdbx_seq_one_letter_code
_entity_poly.pdbx_strand_id
1 'polypeptide(L)'
;MTVQNMKIASAFQLGLFGGLGVLTALVIGGAVTTLANVITYVFAAVFLALGLDPLVSKLEKFKFPRPLAVLTVIVGLVGFLAFLIWSLAPTLITQSTKFLDSAPDILRDITKFPFVVSLDDQLDGAVGSALADAGGFLTDSANWPSLVGGVVQVGISLFNGAFGLLIILVLTVFFLASLESLKASLTKLVPASKRERYTKISQQVSISVGRYVIGQVSVAALNATLAFIAMGIVGLPFALVLAFIVFLLAIIPLVGS
;
A
#
# COMPACT_ATOMS: atom_id res chain seq x y z
N MET A 1 -55.71 28.16 -24.81
CA MET A 1 -54.75 27.41 -23.98
C MET A 1 -54.73 25.96 -24.46
N THR A 2 -53.83 25.64 -25.39
CA THR A 2 -53.67 24.29 -25.93
C THR A 2 -52.60 23.56 -25.12
N VAL A 3 -53.02 22.64 -24.27
CA VAL A 3 -52.14 21.71 -23.57
C VAL A 3 -51.56 20.77 -24.63
N GLN A 4 -50.26 20.93 -24.90
CA GLN A 4 -49.53 20.13 -25.87
C GLN A 4 -49.39 18.70 -25.32
N ASN A 5 -50.25 17.81 -25.79
CA ASN A 5 -50.20 16.38 -25.50
C ASN A 5 -48.84 15.81 -25.91
N MET A 6 -47.94 15.57 -24.94
CA MET A 6 -46.78 14.70 -25.17
C MET A 6 -47.31 13.30 -25.44
N LYS A 7 -47.33 12.90 -26.71
CA LYS A 7 -47.61 11.52 -27.10
C LYS A 7 -46.57 10.64 -26.44
N ILE A 8 -47.02 9.77 -25.53
CA ILE A 8 -46.20 8.78 -24.86
C ILE A 8 -45.58 7.92 -25.97
N ALA A 9 -44.29 8.14 -26.17
CA ALA A 9 -43.40 7.33 -26.99
C ALA A 9 -43.62 5.85 -26.66
N SER A 10 -43.62 4.99 -27.68
CA SER A 10 -43.86 3.55 -27.52
C SER A 10 -42.99 2.97 -26.40
N ALA A 11 -43.49 1.96 -25.66
CA ALA A 11 -42.74 1.32 -24.58
C ALA A 11 -41.31 0.90 -25.01
N PHE A 12 -41.15 0.60 -26.30
CA PHE A 12 -39.86 0.37 -26.95
C PHE A 12 -38.92 1.58 -26.92
N GLN A 13 -39.38 2.78 -27.25
CA GLN A 13 -38.55 4.01 -27.20
C GLN A 13 -38.13 4.35 -25.78
N LEU A 14 -39.04 4.23 -24.80
CA LEU A 14 -38.73 4.42 -23.39
C LEU A 14 -37.68 3.41 -22.89
N GLY A 15 -37.82 2.13 -23.27
CA GLY A 15 -36.83 1.09 -22.98
C GLY A 15 -35.48 1.35 -23.66
N LEU A 16 -35.48 1.78 -24.92
CA LEU A 16 -34.26 2.08 -25.68
C LEU A 16 -33.49 3.28 -25.09
N PHE A 17 -34.16 4.40 -24.83
CA PHE A 17 -33.51 5.58 -24.25
C PHE A 17 -33.10 5.37 -22.79
N GLY A 18 -33.91 4.66 -22.00
CA GLY A 18 -33.54 4.25 -20.64
C GLY A 18 -32.31 3.34 -20.64
N GLY A 19 -32.27 2.34 -21.52
CA GLY A 19 -31.12 1.44 -21.69
C GLY A 19 -29.85 2.17 -22.13
N LEU A 20 -29.95 3.06 -23.12
CA LEU A 20 -28.83 3.90 -23.57
C LEU A 20 -28.35 4.84 -22.46
N GLY A 21 -29.27 5.40 -21.66
CA GLY A 21 -28.95 6.22 -20.51
C GLY A 21 -28.14 5.45 -19.46
N VAL A 22 -28.57 4.22 -19.12
CA VAL A 22 -27.84 3.34 -18.19
C VAL A 22 -26.47 2.96 -18.75
N LEU A 23 -26.38 2.57 -20.03
CA LEU A 23 -25.10 2.25 -20.66
C LEU A 23 -24.14 3.45 -20.66
N THR A 24 -24.64 4.65 -20.96
CA THR A 24 -23.84 5.88 -20.93
C THR A 24 -23.38 6.18 -19.51
N ALA A 25 -24.24 6.03 -18.50
CA ALA A 25 -23.87 6.21 -17.10
C ALA A 25 -22.81 5.20 -16.65
N LEU A 26 -22.91 3.94 -17.06
CA LEU A 26 -21.91 2.90 -16.79
C LEU A 26 -20.56 3.22 -17.47
N VAL A 27 -20.57 3.70 -18.72
CA VAL A 27 -19.34 4.10 -19.43
C VAL A 27 -18.68 5.31 -18.75
N ILE A 28 -19.46 6.34 -18.38
CA ILE A 28 -18.93 7.51 -17.68
C ILE A 28 -18.41 7.12 -16.30
N GLY A 29 -19.14 6.31 -15.54
CA GLY A 29 -18.70 5.80 -14.23
C GLY A 29 -17.42 4.96 -14.35
N GLY A 30 -17.32 4.11 -15.35
CA GLY A 30 -16.10 3.36 -15.69
C GLY A 30 -14.92 4.26 -16.08
N ALA A 31 -15.17 5.32 -16.83
CA ALA A 31 -14.14 6.30 -17.18
C ALA A 31 -13.63 7.06 -15.95
N VAL A 32 -14.53 7.48 -15.05
CA VAL A 32 -14.16 8.19 -13.81
C VAL A 32 -13.31 7.31 -12.91
N THR A 33 -13.68 6.04 -12.71
CA THR A 33 -12.88 5.09 -11.90
C THR A 33 -11.50 4.83 -12.51
N THR A 34 -11.43 4.69 -13.83
CA THR A 34 -10.15 4.53 -14.54
C THR A 34 -9.26 5.76 -14.38
N LEU A 35 -9.82 6.97 -14.53
CA LEU A 35 -9.09 8.22 -14.33
C LEU A 35 -8.61 8.36 -12.89
N ALA A 36 -9.43 7.99 -11.90
CA ALA A 36 -9.02 8.01 -10.49
C ALA A 36 -7.81 7.08 -10.22
N ASN A 37 -7.78 5.90 -10.84
CA ASN A 37 -6.64 4.98 -10.72
C ASN A 37 -5.37 5.57 -11.35
N VAL A 38 -5.46 6.15 -12.55
CA VAL A 38 -4.32 6.81 -13.22
C VAL A 38 -3.80 7.97 -12.38
N ILE A 39 -4.70 8.80 -11.85
CA ILE A 39 -4.34 9.91 -10.95
C ILE A 39 -3.62 9.37 -9.71
N THR A 40 -4.13 8.29 -9.10
CA THR A 40 -3.51 7.64 -7.94
C THR A 40 -2.08 7.18 -8.25
N TYR A 41 -1.85 6.54 -9.40
CA TYR A 41 -0.52 6.11 -9.82
C TYR A 41 0.42 7.29 -10.06
N VAL A 42 -0.07 8.36 -10.68
CA VAL A 42 0.71 9.60 -10.88
C VAL A 42 1.10 10.22 -9.54
N PHE A 43 0.17 10.33 -8.59
CA PHE A 43 0.46 10.85 -7.25
C PHE A 43 1.46 9.96 -6.50
N ALA A 44 1.28 8.65 -6.52
CA ALA A 44 2.22 7.70 -5.92
C ALA A 44 3.63 7.84 -6.53
N ALA A 45 3.71 7.96 -7.86
CA ALA A 45 4.99 8.10 -8.55
C ALA A 45 5.67 9.44 -8.27
N VAL A 46 4.93 10.56 -8.21
CA VAL A 46 5.48 11.86 -7.81
C VAL A 46 5.96 11.82 -6.37
N PHE A 47 5.18 11.21 -5.47
CA PHE A 47 5.55 11.07 -4.06
C PHE A 47 6.84 10.26 -3.88
N LEU A 48 6.96 9.12 -4.56
CA LEU A 48 8.20 8.33 -4.58
C LEU A 48 9.35 9.09 -5.22
N ALA A 49 9.13 9.79 -6.34
CA ALA A 49 10.17 10.59 -6.99
C ALA A 49 10.70 11.68 -6.05
N LEU A 50 9.82 12.42 -5.37
CA LEU A 50 10.23 13.40 -4.36
C LEU A 50 10.95 12.75 -3.17
N GLY A 51 10.51 11.55 -2.76
CA GLY A 51 11.15 10.70 -1.75
C GLY A 51 12.59 10.30 -2.08
N LEU A 52 12.83 9.96 -3.34
CA LEU A 52 14.11 9.45 -3.83
C LEU A 52 15.05 10.54 -4.36
N ASP A 53 14.53 11.73 -4.70
CA ASP A 53 15.32 12.88 -5.18
C ASP A 53 16.50 13.25 -4.26
N PRO A 54 16.38 13.25 -2.91
CA PRO A 54 17.54 13.47 -2.03
C PRO A 54 18.69 12.47 -2.22
N LEU A 55 18.39 11.22 -2.60
CA LEU A 55 19.40 10.20 -2.91
C LEU A 55 20.07 10.50 -4.26
N VAL A 56 19.28 10.89 -5.27
CA VAL A 56 19.79 11.29 -6.59
C VAL A 56 20.67 12.53 -6.47
N SER A 57 20.21 13.58 -5.79
CA SER A 57 21.00 14.80 -5.58
C SER A 57 22.28 14.56 -4.79
N LYS A 58 22.31 13.55 -3.89
CA LYS A 58 23.55 13.14 -3.22
C LYS A 58 24.53 12.53 -4.22
N LEU A 59 24.09 11.68 -5.16
CA LEU A 59 24.94 11.12 -6.20
C LEU A 59 25.44 12.18 -7.20
N GLU A 60 24.59 13.15 -7.56
CA GLU A 60 25.00 14.27 -8.44
C GLU A 60 26.14 15.09 -7.83
N LYS A 61 26.20 15.26 -6.50
CA LYS A 61 27.33 15.90 -5.81
C LYS A 61 28.64 15.13 -5.98
N PHE A 62 28.59 13.83 -6.25
CA PHE A 62 29.75 13.00 -6.59
C PHE A 62 30.05 13.00 -8.10
N LYS A 63 29.56 13.99 -8.85
CA LYS A 63 29.76 14.17 -10.30
C LYS A 63 29.06 13.11 -11.18
N PHE A 64 28.07 12.39 -10.65
CA PHE A 64 27.23 11.52 -11.49
C PHE A 64 26.28 12.37 -12.34
N PRO A 65 26.20 12.15 -13.67
CA PRO A 65 25.18 12.81 -14.48
C PRO A 65 23.79 12.30 -14.06
N ARG A 66 22.80 13.19 -14.03
CA ARG A 66 21.46 12.91 -13.49
C ARG A 66 20.83 11.59 -13.98
N PRO A 67 20.86 11.23 -15.29
CA PRO A 67 20.29 9.96 -15.74
C PRO A 67 20.95 8.73 -15.10
N LEU A 68 22.27 8.76 -14.88
CA LEU A 68 22.98 7.67 -14.21
C LEU A 68 22.65 7.66 -12.71
N ALA A 69 22.58 8.82 -12.07
CA ALA A 69 22.18 8.91 -10.66
C ALA A 69 20.76 8.34 -10.44
N VAL A 70 19.81 8.68 -11.32
CA VAL A 70 18.44 8.13 -11.32
C VAL A 70 18.45 6.61 -11.50
N LEU A 71 19.18 6.11 -12.50
CA LEU A 71 19.28 4.67 -12.76
C LEU A 71 19.88 3.94 -11.56
N THR A 72 20.96 4.45 -10.98
CA THR A 72 21.61 3.86 -9.80
C THR A 72 20.66 3.82 -8.59
N VAL A 73 19.92 4.89 -8.32
CA VAL A 73 18.97 4.91 -7.20
C VAL A 73 17.82 3.92 -7.41
N ILE A 74 17.26 3.85 -8.62
CA ILE A 74 16.14 2.96 -8.93
C ILE A 74 16.58 1.49 -8.92
N VAL A 75 17.70 1.17 -9.58
CA VAL A 75 18.28 -0.19 -9.54
C VAL A 75 18.68 -0.56 -8.12
N GLY A 76 19.23 0.38 -7.35
CA GLY A 76 19.55 0.18 -5.94
C GLY A 76 18.31 -0.10 -5.10
N LEU A 77 17.21 0.63 -5.30
CA LEU A 77 15.94 0.40 -4.61
C LEU A 77 15.34 -0.96 -4.96
N VAL A 78 15.21 -1.27 -6.25
CA VAL A 78 14.65 -2.55 -6.72
C VAL A 78 15.53 -3.71 -6.26
N GLY A 79 16.85 -3.58 -6.38
CA GLY A 79 17.81 -4.58 -5.92
C GLY A 79 17.76 -4.79 -4.42
N PHE A 80 17.66 -3.71 -3.63
CA PHE A 80 17.51 -3.79 -2.17
C PHE A 80 16.20 -4.50 -1.77
N LEU A 81 15.07 -4.15 -2.39
CA LEU A 81 13.79 -4.81 -2.13
C LEU A 81 13.81 -6.29 -2.55
N ALA A 82 14.38 -6.60 -3.71
CA ALA A 82 14.52 -7.97 -4.21
C ALA A 82 15.42 -8.81 -3.27
N PHE A 83 16.54 -8.24 -2.82
CA PHE A 83 17.43 -8.89 -1.86
C PHE A 83 16.73 -9.12 -0.51
N LEU A 84 15.98 -8.13 -0.02
CA LEU A 84 15.22 -8.22 1.22
C LEU A 84 14.16 -9.34 1.14
N ILE A 85 13.39 -9.39 0.05
CA ILE A 85 12.41 -10.46 -0.20
C ILE A 85 13.13 -11.81 -0.30
N TRP A 86 14.19 -11.93 -1.09
CA TRP A 86 14.92 -13.19 -1.25
C TRP A 86 15.51 -13.71 0.08
N SER A 87 16.04 -12.81 0.91
CA SER A 87 16.61 -13.16 2.21
C SER A 87 15.55 -13.50 3.26
N LEU A 88 14.43 -12.79 3.29
CA LEU A 88 13.40 -12.96 4.33
C LEU A 88 12.35 -13.99 3.96
N ALA A 89 11.97 -14.12 2.69
CA ALA A 89 10.91 -15.02 2.24
C ALA A 89 11.01 -16.45 2.78
N PRO A 90 12.15 -17.17 2.69
CA PRO A 90 12.21 -18.55 3.19
C PRO A 90 11.97 -18.63 4.70
N THR A 91 12.52 -17.69 5.47
CA THR A 91 12.32 -17.62 6.91
C THR A 91 10.88 -17.22 7.26
N LEU A 92 10.30 -16.27 6.55
CA LEU A 92 8.91 -15.86 6.71
C LEU A 92 7.96 -17.02 6.41
N ILE A 93 8.19 -17.77 5.34
CA ILE A 93 7.39 -18.96 4.98
C ILE A 93 7.49 -20.00 6.10
N THR A 94 8.71 -20.37 6.52
CA THR A 94 8.92 -21.41 7.54
C THR A 94 8.36 -21.01 8.91
N GLN A 95 8.48 -19.74 9.31
CA GLN A 95 7.90 -19.26 10.56
C GLN A 95 6.38 -19.16 10.48
N SER A 96 5.83 -18.79 9.32
CA SER A 96 4.36 -18.74 9.12
C SER A 96 3.75 -20.13 9.15
N THR A 97 4.37 -21.13 8.52
CA THR A 97 3.90 -22.53 8.60
C THR A 97 3.96 -23.06 10.02
N LYS A 98 5.07 -22.83 10.74
CA LYS A 98 5.18 -23.22 12.15
C LYS A 98 4.15 -22.52 13.05
N PHE A 99 3.79 -21.27 12.76
CA PHE A 99 2.72 -20.59 13.46
C PHE A 99 1.38 -21.30 13.25
N LEU A 100 1.04 -21.65 12.00
CA LEU A 100 -0.19 -22.38 11.69
C LEU A 100 -0.21 -23.74 12.40
N ASP A 101 0.92 -24.46 12.42
CA ASP A 101 1.04 -25.74 13.11
C ASP A 101 0.88 -25.61 14.64
N SER A 102 1.36 -24.51 15.23
CA SER A 102 1.33 -24.27 16.68
C SER A 102 0.10 -23.49 17.17
N ALA A 103 -0.66 -22.89 16.26
CA ALA A 103 -1.83 -22.07 16.57
C ALA A 103 -2.89 -22.77 17.44
N PRO A 104 -3.31 -24.02 17.18
CA PRO A 104 -4.25 -24.72 18.07
C PRO A 104 -3.75 -24.86 19.50
N ASP A 105 -2.46 -25.15 19.70
CA ASP A 105 -1.88 -25.26 21.04
C ASP A 105 -1.87 -23.90 21.75
N ILE A 106 -1.51 -22.83 21.04
CA ILE A 106 -1.55 -21.46 21.56
C ILE A 106 -2.98 -21.08 21.99
N LEU A 107 -3.98 -21.37 21.15
CA LEU A 107 -5.38 -21.08 21.47
C LEU A 107 -5.89 -21.90 22.66
N ARG A 108 -5.51 -23.17 22.74
CA ARG A 108 -5.82 -24.05 23.88
C ARG A 108 -5.16 -23.58 25.18
N ASP A 109 -4.02 -22.92 25.11
CA ASP A 109 -3.37 -22.35 26.29
C ASP A 109 -3.97 -20.99 26.67
N ILE A 110 -4.43 -20.20 25.70
CA ILE A 110 -5.19 -18.95 25.93
C ILE A 110 -6.48 -19.23 26.70
N THR A 111 -7.24 -20.27 26.34
CA THR A 111 -8.49 -20.62 27.04
C THR A 111 -8.29 -21.00 28.51
N LYS A 112 -7.06 -21.37 28.92
CA LYS A 112 -6.73 -21.71 30.31
C LYS A 112 -6.29 -20.51 31.14
N PHE A 113 -6.07 -19.33 30.53
CA PHE A 113 -5.66 -18.16 31.30
C PHE A 113 -6.78 -17.71 32.25
N PRO A 114 -6.48 -17.42 33.53
CA PRO A 114 -7.50 -17.07 34.53
C PRO A 114 -8.42 -15.92 34.11
N PHE A 115 -7.87 -14.91 33.42
CA PHE A 115 -8.64 -13.80 32.88
C PHE A 115 -9.63 -14.26 31.81
N VAL A 116 -9.20 -15.13 30.88
CA VAL A 116 -10.03 -15.65 29.79
C VAL A 116 -11.13 -16.54 30.34
N VAL A 117 -10.82 -17.43 31.29
CA VAL A 117 -11.81 -18.27 31.98
C VAL A 117 -12.86 -17.40 32.68
N SER A 118 -12.43 -16.39 33.43
CA SER A 118 -13.37 -15.50 34.13
C SER A 118 -14.25 -14.68 33.18
N LEU A 119 -13.75 -14.38 31.98
CA LEU A 119 -14.49 -13.64 30.96
C LEU A 119 -15.46 -14.57 30.21
N ASP A 120 -15.08 -15.82 29.98
CA ASP A 120 -15.91 -16.84 29.36
C ASP A 120 -17.10 -17.23 30.25
N ASP A 121 -16.86 -17.34 31.57
CA ASP A 121 -17.90 -17.56 32.57
C ASP A 121 -18.92 -16.39 32.62
N GLN A 122 -18.47 -15.15 32.38
CA GLN A 122 -19.34 -13.96 32.31
C GLN A 122 -20.12 -13.87 30.99
N LEU A 123 -19.64 -14.53 29.94
CA LEU A 123 -20.20 -14.48 28.59
C LEU A 123 -20.81 -15.81 28.14
N ASP A 124 -21.17 -16.67 29.10
CA ASP A 124 -21.87 -17.95 28.88
C ASP A 124 -21.17 -18.88 27.86
N GLY A 125 -19.83 -18.94 27.91
CA GLY A 125 -19.05 -19.81 27.02
C GLY A 125 -18.79 -19.25 25.61
N ALA A 126 -19.20 -18.00 25.33
CA ALA A 126 -19.03 -17.39 24.01
C ALA A 126 -17.55 -17.16 23.63
N VAL A 127 -16.66 -16.95 24.61
CA VAL A 127 -15.24 -16.74 24.36
C VAL A 127 -14.56 -18.07 24.05
N GLY A 128 -14.86 -19.11 24.82
CA GLY A 128 -14.34 -20.46 24.64
C GLY A 128 -14.76 -21.06 23.31
N SER A 129 -16.04 -20.90 22.94
CA SER A 129 -16.57 -21.33 21.63
C SER A 129 -15.92 -20.58 20.47
N ALA A 130 -15.80 -19.24 20.54
CA ALA A 130 -15.13 -18.47 19.49
C ALA A 130 -13.64 -18.85 19.33
N LEU A 131 -12.94 -19.11 20.44
CA LEU A 131 -11.54 -19.56 20.40
C LEU A 131 -11.42 -21.00 19.86
N ALA A 132 -12.37 -21.88 20.17
CA ALA A 132 -12.43 -23.24 19.63
C ALA A 132 -12.74 -23.25 18.13
N ASP A 133 -13.68 -22.43 17.67
CA ASP A 133 -14.02 -22.24 16.26
C ASP A 133 -12.83 -21.67 15.47
N ALA A 134 -12.14 -20.68 16.04
CA ALA A 134 -10.91 -20.14 15.47
C ALA A 134 -9.81 -21.22 15.39
N GLY A 135 -9.66 -22.04 16.43
CA GLY A 135 -8.72 -23.18 16.42
C GLY A 135 -9.06 -24.20 15.35
N GLY A 136 -10.33 -24.61 15.26
CA GLY A 136 -10.83 -25.52 14.24
C GLY A 136 -10.57 -24.99 12.83
N PHE A 137 -10.87 -23.71 12.58
CA PHE A 137 -10.61 -23.06 11.30
C PHE A 137 -9.14 -23.05 10.91
N LEU A 138 -8.23 -22.81 11.87
CA LEU A 138 -6.78 -22.79 11.63
C LEU A 138 -6.18 -24.19 11.43
N THR A 139 -6.73 -25.22 12.08
CA THR A 139 -6.24 -26.61 11.97
C THR A 139 -6.77 -27.38 10.78
N ASP A 140 -7.91 -26.98 10.24
CA ASP A 140 -8.46 -27.63 9.07
C ASP A 140 -7.62 -27.29 7.84
N SER A 141 -6.86 -28.27 7.37
CA SER A 141 -6.04 -28.18 6.17
C SER A 141 -6.85 -27.82 4.91
N ALA A 142 -8.17 -28.01 4.90
CA ALA A 142 -9.04 -27.54 3.83
C ALA A 142 -9.19 -26.00 3.83
N ASN A 143 -8.96 -25.34 4.96
CA ASN A 143 -8.94 -23.87 5.11
C ASN A 143 -7.54 -23.29 4.91
N TRP A 144 -6.47 -24.10 4.86
CA TRP A 144 -5.13 -23.60 4.56
C TRP A 144 -5.04 -22.89 3.20
N PRO A 145 -5.66 -23.40 2.12
CA PRO A 145 -5.73 -22.68 0.85
C PRO A 145 -6.50 -21.36 0.90
N SER A 146 -7.25 -21.02 1.96
CA SER A 146 -7.87 -19.71 2.14
C SER A 146 -7.07 -18.82 3.12
N LEU A 147 -6.39 -19.41 4.11
CA LEU A 147 -5.48 -18.76 5.06
C LEU A 147 -4.13 -18.41 4.45
N VAL A 148 -3.39 -19.44 4.00
CA VAL A 148 -2.20 -19.31 3.15
C VAL A 148 -2.61 -18.78 1.79
N GLY A 149 -3.82 -19.14 1.35
CA GLY A 149 -4.56 -18.47 0.28
C GLY A 149 -4.51 -16.97 0.39
N GLY A 150 -4.86 -16.38 1.53
CA GLY A 150 -4.81 -14.94 1.74
C GLY A 150 -3.41 -14.35 1.54
N VAL A 151 -2.35 -15.02 2.00
CA VAL A 151 -0.95 -14.59 1.77
C VAL A 151 -0.53 -14.75 0.31
N VAL A 152 -0.87 -15.88 -0.31
CA VAL A 152 -0.66 -16.17 -1.73
C VAL A 152 -1.51 -15.25 -2.59
N GLN A 153 -2.71 -14.88 -2.16
CA GLN A 153 -3.65 -13.95 -2.79
C GLN A 153 -3.12 -12.54 -2.65
N VAL A 154 -2.52 -12.15 -1.51
CA VAL A 154 -1.76 -10.91 -1.41
C VAL A 154 -0.58 -10.94 -2.39
N GLY A 155 0.14 -12.06 -2.50
CA GLY A 155 1.18 -12.25 -3.52
C GLY A 155 0.67 -12.15 -4.95
N ILE A 156 -0.47 -12.77 -5.26
CA ILE A 156 -1.16 -12.74 -6.56
C ILE A 156 -1.78 -11.37 -6.81
N SER A 157 -2.23 -10.64 -5.80
CA SER A 157 -2.73 -9.28 -5.89
C SER A 157 -1.59 -8.29 -6.09
N LEU A 158 -0.41 -8.53 -5.50
CA LEU A 158 0.83 -7.82 -5.83
C LEU A 158 1.28 -8.16 -7.26
N PHE A 159 1.08 -9.39 -7.72
CA PHE A 159 1.39 -9.83 -9.09
C PHE A 159 0.41 -9.29 -10.14
N ASN A 160 -0.89 -9.30 -9.87
CA ASN A 160 -1.93 -8.69 -10.70
C ASN A 160 -1.83 -7.15 -10.62
N GLY A 161 -1.43 -6.63 -9.47
CA GLY A 161 -1.01 -5.25 -9.26
C GLY A 161 0.38 -4.95 -9.83
N ALA A 162 1.11 -5.92 -10.38
CA ALA A 162 2.46 -5.71 -10.90
C ALA A 162 2.45 -4.75 -12.09
N PHE A 163 1.37 -4.73 -12.88
CA PHE A 163 1.19 -3.70 -13.90
C PHE A 163 1.08 -2.30 -13.28
N GLY A 164 0.31 -2.14 -12.19
CA GLY A 164 0.21 -0.87 -11.47
C GLY A 164 1.55 -0.45 -10.84
N LEU A 165 2.24 -1.39 -10.18
CA LEU A 165 3.58 -1.18 -9.63
C LEU A 165 4.59 -0.82 -10.71
N LEU A 166 4.56 -1.49 -11.86
CA LEU A 166 5.40 -1.20 -13.02
C LEU A 166 5.10 0.19 -13.56
N ILE A 167 3.83 0.56 -13.71
CA ILE A 167 3.42 1.92 -14.13
C ILE A 167 3.96 2.95 -13.13
N ILE A 168 3.74 2.74 -11.82
CA ILE A 168 4.25 3.63 -10.77
C ILE A 168 5.78 3.75 -10.86
N LEU A 169 6.49 2.64 -11.06
CA LEU A 169 7.96 2.61 -11.14
C LEU A 169 8.46 3.34 -12.39
N VAL A 170 7.86 3.11 -13.56
CA VAL A 170 8.19 3.80 -14.80
C VAL A 170 7.90 5.30 -14.68
N LEU A 171 6.74 5.68 -14.12
CA LEU A 171 6.41 7.07 -13.86
C LEU A 171 7.35 7.71 -12.84
N THR A 172 7.78 6.95 -11.82
CA THR A 172 8.74 7.43 -10.81
C THR A 172 10.08 7.74 -11.47
N VAL A 173 10.59 6.84 -12.33
CA VAL A 173 11.81 7.07 -13.13
C VAL A 173 11.65 8.33 -13.97
N PHE A 174 10.53 8.46 -14.69
CA PHE A 174 10.25 9.62 -15.53
C PHE A 174 10.21 10.92 -14.74
N PHE A 175 9.47 10.96 -13.62
CA PHE A 175 9.38 12.15 -12.76
C PHE A 175 10.71 12.48 -12.09
N LEU A 176 11.47 11.49 -11.65
CA LEU A 176 12.77 11.69 -11.02
C LEU A 176 13.81 12.25 -11.99
N ALA A 177 13.79 11.76 -13.24
CA ALA A 177 14.64 12.25 -14.33
C ALA A 177 14.23 13.65 -14.81
N SER A 178 12.92 13.95 -14.86
CA SER A 178 12.38 15.21 -15.40
C SER A 178 11.99 16.25 -14.36
N LEU A 179 12.22 16.00 -13.07
CA LEU A 179 11.68 16.78 -11.95
C LEU A 179 11.98 18.28 -12.06
N GLU A 180 13.21 18.65 -12.42
CA GLU A 180 13.62 20.05 -12.60
C GLU A 180 12.93 20.71 -13.79
N SER A 181 12.85 20.00 -14.92
CA SER A 181 12.15 20.48 -16.12
C SER A 181 10.65 20.67 -15.85
N LEU A 182 10.05 19.74 -15.10
CA LEU A 182 8.65 19.83 -14.67
C LEU A 182 8.43 21.06 -13.79
N LYS A 183 9.27 21.28 -12.77
CA LYS A 183 9.21 22.47 -11.90
C LYS A 183 9.39 23.77 -12.68
N ALA A 184 10.34 23.81 -13.61
CA ALA A 184 10.57 24.97 -14.47
C ALA A 184 9.35 25.25 -15.36
N SER A 185 8.72 24.21 -15.91
CA SER A 185 7.53 24.32 -16.74
C SER A 185 6.32 24.82 -15.94
N LEU A 186 6.09 24.28 -14.74
CA LEU A 186 5.03 24.75 -13.84
C LEU A 186 5.25 26.21 -13.42
N THR A 187 6.50 26.62 -13.21
CA THR A 187 6.83 28.01 -12.87
C THR A 187 6.47 28.98 -14.01
N LYS A 188 6.49 28.55 -15.28
CA LYS A 188 6.09 29.39 -16.41
C LYS A 188 4.60 29.71 -16.42
N LEU A 189 3.76 28.83 -15.85
CA LEU A 189 2.31 29.05 -15.69
C LEU A 189 1.97 30.08 -14.61
N VAL A 190 2.95 30.43 -13.76
CA VAL A 190 2.78 31.41 -12.70
C VAL A 190 3.09 32.83 -13.21
N PRO A 191 2.29 33.85 -12.86
CA PRO A 191 2.57 35.25 -13.20
C PRO A 191 3.97 35.69 -12.78
N ALA A 192 4.65 36.48 -13.62
CA ALA A 192 6.05 36.86 -13.44
C ALA A 192 6.37 37.43 -12.04
N SER A 193 5.46 38.26 -11.50
CA SER A 193 5.59 38.87 -10.17
C SER A 193 5.65 37.88 -9.00
N LYS A 194 5.18 36.64 -9.19
CA LYS A 194 5.13 35.61 -8.13
C LYS A 194 6.09 34.44 -8.38
N ARG A 195 6.80 34.41 -9.51
CA ARG A 195 7.65 33.27 -9.92
C ARG A 195 8.73 32.93 -8.90
N GLU A 196 9.44 33.92 -8.37
CA GLU A 196 10.49 33.68 -7.37
C GLU A 196 9.93 33.02 -6.11
N ARG A 197 8.81 33.54 -5.59
CA ARG A 197 8.12 32.97 -4.42
C ARG A 197 7.64 31.54 -4.69
N TYR A 198 7.05 31.30 -5.87
CA TYR A 198 6.60 29.96 -6.27
C TYR A 198 7.75 28.96 -6.33
N THR A 199 8.87 29.32 -6.97
CA THR A 199 10.05 28.44 -7.08
C THR A 199 10.60 28.07 -5.70
N LYS A 200 10.74 29.05 -4.80
CA LYS A 200 11.19 28.80 -3.42
C LYS A 200 10.26 27.84 -2.67
N ILE A 201 8.95 28.07 -2.75
CA ILE A 201 7.95 27.19 -2.09
C ILE A 201 7.98 25.79 -2.70
N SER A 202 7.99 25.67 -4.04
CA SER A 202 8.03 24.38 -4.74
C SER A 202 9.26 23.55 -4.36
N GLN A 203 10.41 24.20 -4.24
CA GLN A 203 11.65 23.55 -3.79
C GLN A 203 11.56 23.11 -2.33
N GLN A 204 11.03 23.95 -1.44
CA GLN A 204 10.80 23.58 -0.04
C GLN A 204 9.85 22.40 0.10
N VAL A 205 8.72 22.40 -0.63
CA VAL A 205 7.76 21.28 -0.64
C VAL A 205 8.44 19.99 -1.08
N SER A 206 9.24 20.04 -2.14
CA SER A 206 9.97 18.86 -2.64
C SER A 206 10.92 18.28 -1.59
N ILE A 207 11.71 19.15 -0.93
CA ILE A 207 12.66 18.74 0.12
C ILE A 207 11.91 18.18 1.33
N SER A 208 10.80 18.81 1.73
CA SER A 208 9.98 18.36 2.86
C SER A 208 9.35 17.00 2.61
N VAL A 209 8.76 16.77 1.42
CA VAL A 209 8.23 15.46 1.03
C VAL A 209 9.34 14.42 0.99
N GLY A 210 10.51 14.76 0.42
CA GLY A 210 11.66 13.89 0.40
C GLY A 210 12.12 13.44 1.79
N ARG A 211 12.25 14.39 2.71
CA ARG A 211 12.60 14.11 4.12
C ARG A 211 11.53 13.31 4.84
N TYR A 212 10.25 13.58 4.56
CA TYR A 212 9.15 12.83 5.13
C TYR A 212 9.18 11.35 4.72
N VAL A 213 9.37 11.05 3.43
CA VAL A 213 9.47 9.67 2.94
C VAL A 213 10.61 8.91 3.61
N ILE A 214 11.81 9.51 3.64
CA ILE A 214 12.98 8.91 4.31
C ILE A 214 12.72 8.74 5.80
N GLY A 215 12.08 9.72 6.44
CA GLY A 215 11.66 9.67 7.83
C GLY A 215 10.70 8.51 8.10
N GLN A 216 9.67 8.34 7.26
CA GLN A 216 8.66 7.29 7.41
C GLN A 216 9.30 5.89 7.31
N VAL A 217 10.17 5.68 6.32
CA VAL A 217 10.89 4.40 6.17
C VAL A 217 11.81 4.15 7.38
N SER A 218 12.47 5.19 7.90
CA SER A 218 13.34 5.08 9.07
C SER A 218 12.55 4.74 10.34
N VAL A 219 11.40 5.39 10.54
CA VAL A 219 10.49 5.11 11.67
C VAL A 219 9.93 3.69 11.56
N ALA A 220 9.49 3.26 10.38
CA ALA A 220 9.01 1.89 10.16
C ALA A 220 10.08 0.85 10.46
N ALA A 221 11.32 1.08 9.99
CA ALA A 221 12.45 0.19 10.27
C ALA A 221 12.79 0.14 11.76
N LEU A 222 12.78 1.29 12.44
CA LEU A 222 13.03 1.37 13.88
C LEU A 222 11.94 0.64 14.67
N ASN A 223 10.66 0.87 14.34
CA ASN A 223 9.54 0.17 14.97
C ASN A 223 9.63 -1.34 14.80
N ALA A 224 9.92 -1.81 13.59
CA ALA A 224 10.09 -3.22 13.31
C ALA A 224 11.28 -3.83 14.07
N THR A 225 12.40 -3.12 14.13
CA THR A 225 13.60 -3.57 14.84
C THR A 225 13.35 -3.66 16.35
N LEU A 226 12.72 -2.63 16.94
CA LEU A 226 12.38 -2.64 18.36
C LEU A 226 11.36 -3.73 18.69
N ALA A 227 10.34 -3.91 17.84
CA ALA A 227 9.37 -4.99 17.99
C ALA A 227 10.06 -6.37 17.93
N PHE A 228 10.97 -6.57 16.96
CA PHE A 228 11.75 -7.80 16.84
C PHE A 228 12.56 -8.10 18.11
N ILE A 229 13.28 -7.10 18.63
CA ILE A 229 14.09 -7.23 19.84
C ILE A 229 13.20 -7.52 21.05
N ALA A 230 12.12 -6.77 21.23
CA ALA A 230 11.20 -6.95 22.35
C ALA A 230 10.57 -8.35 22.36
N MET A 231 10.07 -8.81 21.21
CA MET A 231 9.52 -10.15 21.05
C MET A 231 10.59 -11.23 21.26
N GLY A 232 11.82 -10.99 20.79
CA GLY A 232 12.96 -11.89 21.01
C GLY A 232 13.32 -12.02 22.49
N ILE A 233 13.32 -10.92 23.25
CA ILE A 233 13.59 -10.92 24.70
C ILE A 233 12.51 -11.69 25.47
N VAL A 234 11.24 -11.50 25.10
CA VAL A 234 10.10 -12.22 25.71
C VAL A 234 10.10 -13.71 25.32
N GLY A 235 10.91 -14.13 24.35
CA GLY A 235 10.94 -15.50 23.85
C GLY A 235 9.73 -15.83 22.97
N LEU A 236 9.09 -14.82 22.38
CA LEU A 236 7.90 -14.98 21.57
C LEU A 236 8.27 -15.67 20.24
N PRO A 237 7.64 -16.81 19.89
CA PRO A 237 7.92 -17.48 18.64
C PRO A 237 7.47 -16.59 17.46
N PHE A 238 8.12 -16.73 16.30
CA PHE A 238 7.76 -15.99 15.08
C PHE A 238 8.02 -14.47 15.12
N ALA A 239 8.89 -14.01 16.03
CA ALA A 239 9.23 -12.59 16.18
C ALA A 239 9.62 -11.89 14.87
N LEU A 240 10.29 -12.58 13.94
CA LEU A 240 10.70 -12.00 12.66
C LEU A 240 9.50 -11.74 11.73
N VAL A 241 8.55 -12.69 11.66
CA VAL A 241 7.32 -12.52 10.87
C VAL A 241 6.50 -11.34 11.40
N LEU A 242 6.31 -11.29 12.72
CA LEU A 242 5.57 -10.21 13.35
C LEU A 242 6.27 -8.86 13.19
N ALA A 243 7.60 -8.81 13.30
CA ALA A 243 8.37 -7.59 13.06
C ALA A 243 8.26 -7.10 11.61
N PHE A 244 8.23 -8.03 10.64
CA PHE A 244 8.01 -7.69 9.24
C PHE A 244 6.60 -7.13 9.00
N ILE A 245 5.58 -7.69 9.65
CA ILE A 245 4.21 -7.14 9.62
C ILE A 245 4.20 -5.73 10.24
N VAL A 246 4.86 -5.53 11.38
CA VAL A 246 5.02 -4.20 11.99
C VAL A 246 5.67 -3.21 11.03
N PHE A 247 6.72 -3.62 10.31
CA PHE A 247 7.36 -2.80 9.27
C PHE A 247 6.36 -2.39 8.19
N LEU A 248 5.63 -3.35 7.61
CA LEU A 248 4.66 -3.10 6.55
C LEU A 248 3.49 -2.23 6.99
N LEU A 249 3.00 -2.40 8.21
CA LEU A 249 1.93 -1.55 8.75
C LEU A 249 2.44 -0.14 9.06
N ALA A 250 3.67 -0.02 9.56
CA ALA A 250 4.28 1.27 9.88
C ALA A 250 4.70 2.06 8.64
N ILE A 251 4.93 1.43 7.48
CA ILE A 251 5.33 2.14 6.27
C ILE A 251 4.16 2.90 5.62
N ILE A 252 2.91 2.47 5.85
CA ILE A 252 1.72 3.12 5.32
C ILE A 252 1.54 4.45 6.07
N PRO A 253 1.70 5.60 5.40
CA PRO A 253 1.59 6.88 6.06
C PRO A 253 0.15 7.12 6.54
N LEU A 254 -0.02 7.44 7.82
CA LEU A 254 -1.26 8.01 8.34
C LEU A 254 -1.33 9.48 7.91
N VAL A 255 -1.87 9.72 6.73
CA VAL A 255 -2.10 11.07 6.23
C VAL A 255 -3.39 11.59 6.87
N GLY A 256 -3.28 12.62 7.72
CA GLY A 256 -4.45 13.34 8.26
C GLY A 256 -4.82 13.08 9.72
N SER A 257 -3.96 12.46 10.52
CA SER A 257 -4.06 12.44 12.00
C SER A 257 -3.36 13.63 12.65
#